data_AF-A0A2E0TT85-F1
#
_entry.id   AF-A0A2E0TT85-F1
#
_cell.length_a   1.000
_cell.length_b   1.000
_cell.length_c   1.000
_cell.angle_alpha   90.00
_cell.angle_beta   90.00
_cell.angle_gamma   90.00
#
_symmetry.space_group_name_H-M   'P 1'
#
loop_
_entity.id
_entity.type
_entity.pdbx_description
1 polymer ?
#
loop_
_entity_poly.entity_id
_entity_poly.type
_entity_poly.pdbx_seq_one_letter_code
_entity_poly.pdbx_strand_id
1 'polypeptide(L)'
;MTTLRRTMTISLALGLPLAFAGCGGSAPAESRSAAPAAQDSVTGGEATTSVTAEESADAQPAGMAPSSSEPSPMISGSGAGEEWDALLAAEADLGEAFETATVDCDVARDLRDQICDLSGRICAIADETPDPSTAERCRDGEARCDSARDRVDDRC
;
A
#
# COMPACT_ATOMS: atom_id res chain seq x y z
N MET A 1 14.10 -38.91 15.66
CA MET A 1 12.62 -38.96 15.59
C MET A 1 12.05 -38.67 16.97
N THR A 2 11.79 -37.40 17.29
CA THR A 2 10.93 -37.03 18.43
C THR A 2 10.38 -35.63 18.17
N THR A 3 9.18 -35.56 17.61
CA THR A 3 8.46 -34.33 17.29
C THR A 3 7.75 -33.85 18.55
N LEU A 4 8.18 -32.74 19.14
CA LEU A 4 7.50 -32.11 20.26
C LEU A 4 6.28 -31.33 19.74
N ARG A 5 5.07 -31.88 19.96
CA ARG A 5 3.79 -31.18 19.74
C ARG A 5 3.60 -30.14 20.84
N ARG A 6 3.67 -28.86 20.50
CA ARG A 6 3.38 -27.76 21.41
C ARG A 6 1.90 -27.39 21.26
N THR A 7 1.08 -27.93 22.15
CA THR A 7 -0.35 -27.62 22.28
C THR A 7 -0.48 -26.20 22.83
N MET A 8 -0.92 -25.25 22.00
CA MET A 8 -1.17 -23.88 22.42
C MET A 8 -2.67 -23.73 22.72
N THR A 9 -3.01 -23.75 24.00
CA THR A 9 -4.37 -23.62 24.52
C THR A 9 -4.83 -22.18 24.36
N ILE A 10 -5.79 -21.98 23.47
CA ILE A 10 -6.58 -20.77 23.26
C ILE A 10 -7.36 -20.47 24.56
N SER A 11 -7.12 -19.31 25.17
CA SER A 11 -7.95 -18.77 26.25
C SER A 11 -8.82 -17.65 25.68
N LEU A 12 -10.07 -17.99 25.35
CA LEU A 12 -11.16 -17.06 25.06
C LEU A 12 -11.59 -16.36 26.35
N ALA A 13 -11.28 -15.09 26.49
CA ALA A 13 -11.92 -14.22 27.48
C ALA A 13 -13.10 -13.50 26.84
N LEU A 14 -14.31 -13.93 27.20
CA LEU A 14 -15.56 -13.27 26.89
C LEU A 14 -15.66 -11.90 27.59
N GLY A 15 -16.19 -10.93 26.85
CA GLY A 15 -17.27 -10.07 27.36
C GLY A 15 -16.93 -8.62 27.65
N LEU A 16 -17.27 -7.73 26.71
CA LEU A 16 -17.67 -6.35 27.01
C LEU A 16 -18.75 -5.89 26.00
N PRO A 17 -20.02 -5.74 26.41
CA PRO A 17 -21.02 -5.03 25.62
C PRO A 17 -20.98 -3.54 25.98
N LEU A 18 -20.63 -2.67 25.02
CA LEU A 18 -20.88 -1.23 25.11
C LEU A 18 -21.88 -0.83 24.02
N ALA A 19 -22.97 -0.26 24.49
CA ALA A 19 -24.20 0.01 23.77
C ALA A 19 -24.03 1.05 22.66
N PHE A 20 -24.56 0.70 21.49
CA PHE A 20 -24.87 1.62 20.40
C PHE A 20 -26.07 2.51 20.80
N ALA A 21 -25.84 3.82 20.89
CA ALA A 21 -26.89 4.84 20.82
C ALA A 21 -26.84 5.46 19.43
N GLY A 22 -27.95 5.38 18.70
CA GLY A 22 -27.98 5.59 17.25
C GLY A 22 -28.20 7.02 16.75
N CYS A 23 -28.05 7.14 15.44
CA CYS A 23 -28.76 8.04 14.53
C CYS A 23 -28.81 7.23 13.20
N GLY A 24 -29.92 6.76 12.66
CA GLY A 24 -31.22 7.40 12.53
C GLY A 24 -31.42 7.76 11.05
N GLY A 25 -31.72 6.77 10.19
CA GLY A 25 -31.99 7.00 8.77
C GLY A 25 -32.51 5.74 8.07
N SER A 26 -33.84 5.57 8.06
CA SER A 26 -34.53 4.52 7.30
C SER A 26 -35.18 5.12 6.05
N ALA A 27 -35.04 4.46 4.90
CA ALA A 27 -36.19 4.00 4.10
C ALA A 27 -35.74 3.12 2.90
N PRO A 28 -36.63 2.23 2.39
CA PRO A 28 -36.29 1.05 1.60
C PRO A 28 -36.84 1.07 0.15
N ALA A 29 -36.66 -0.08 -0.53
CA ALA A 29 -37.48 -0.68 -1.60
C ALA A 29 -36.90 -0.70 -3.04
N GLU A 30 -36.37 -1.87 -3.38
CA GLU A 30 -36.81 -2.78 -4.45
C GLU A 30 -37.03 -2.31 -5.91
N SER A 31 -36.34 -3.07 -6.78
CA SER A 31 -36.92 -3.79 -7.94
C SER A 31 -37.18 -3.01 -9.24
N ARG A 32 -36.27 -3.17 -10.24
CA ARG A 32 -36.47 -3.98 -11.48
C ARG A 32 -35.55 -3.58 -12.64
N SER A 33 -34.91 -4.61 -13.21
CA SER A 33 -34.99 -5.00 -14.62
C SER A 33 -34.68 -3.97 -15.71
N ALA A 34 -33.55 -4.14 -16.41
CA ALA A 34 -33.47 -4.41 -17.87
C ALA A 34 -32.07 -4.07 -18.44
N ALA A 35 -31.45 -5.02 -19.13
CA ALA A 35 -30.41 -4.79 -20.14
C ALA A 35 -31.04 -4.21 -21.44
N PRO A 36 -30.31 -3.85 -22.54
CA PRO A 36 -28.86 -3.90 -22.82
C PRO A 36 -28.27 -2.66 -23.57
N ALA A 37 -26.95 -2.76 -23.86
CA ALA A 37 -26.21 -2.27 -25.04
C ALA A 37 -25.85 -0.78 -25.23
N ALA A 38 -24.53 -0.51 -25.30
CA ALA A 38 -23.78 0.34 -26.26
C ALA A 38 -22.40 0.63 -25.63
N GLN A 39 -21.31 -0.07 -25.97
CA GLN A 39 -20.39 0.25 -27.07
C GLN A 39 -20.24 1.75 -27.36
N ASP A 40 -19.16 2.34 -26.86
CA ASP A 40 -18.46 3.41 -27.56
C ASP A 40 -16.95 3.18 -27.45
N SER A 41 -16.37 2.89 -28.61
CA SER A 41 -14.96 2.82 -28.88
C SER A 41 -14.41 4.24 -29.00
N VAL A 42 -13.43 4.62 -28.19
CA VAL A 42 -12.57 5.77 -28.50
C VAL A 42 -11.13 5.30 -28.64
N THR A 43 -10.83 5.11 -29.92
CA THR A 43 -9.57 5.19 -30.65
C THR A 43 -8.59 6.26 -30.14
N GLY A 44 -7.32 5.86 -30.04
CA GLY A 44 -6.20 6.60 -30.65
C GLY A 44 -5.57 7.72 -29.82
N GLY A 45 -4.39 7.42 -29.27
CA GLY A 45 -3.48 8.40 -28.70
C GLY A 45 -2.04 7.90 -28.75
N GLU A 46 -1.54 7.61 -29.95
CA GLU A 46 -0.11 7.40 -30.20
C GLU A 46 0.64 8.72 -29.95
N ALA A 47 1.30 8.83 -28.79
CA ALA A 47 2.33 9.84 -28.57
C ALA A 47 3.71 9.20 -28.75
N THR A 48 4.12 9.12 -30.02
CA THR A 48 5.51 8.99 -30.44
C THR A 48 6.39 9.96 -29.67
N THR A 49 7.24 9.45 -28.77
CA THR A 49 8.38 10.21 -28.26
C THR A 49 9.62 9.66 -28.93
N SER A 50 9.94 10.21 -30.10
CA SER A 50 11.27 10.15 -30.68
C SER A 50 12.21 10.93 -29.77
N VAL A 51 13.13 10.26 -29.09
CA VAL A 51 14.31 10.92 -28.55
C VAL A 51 15.52 10.47 -29.35
N THR A 52 16.00 11.45 -30.10
CA THR A 52 17.19 11.49 -30.91
C THR A 52 18.40 11.03 -30.10
N ALA A 53 19.11 10.04 -30.62
CA ALA A 53 20.51 9.84 -30.29
C ALA A 53 21.29 10.99 -30.93
N GLU A 54 21.89 11.85 -30.10
CA GLU A 54 22.98 12.72 -30.54
C GLU A 54 24.22 12.52 -29.66
N GLU A 55 25.31 12.62 -30.40
CA GLU A 55 26.65 12.14 -30.20
C GLU A 55 27.52 13.28 -29.63
N SER A 56 28.47 12.90 -28.77
CA SER A 56 29.77 13.53 -28.52
C SER A 56 29.88 15.07 -28.44
N ALA A 57 30.37 15.57 -27.30
CA ALA A 57 31.63 16.33 -27.27
C ALA A 57 32.10 16.66 -25.84
N ASP A 58 33.34 16.25 -25.58
CA ASP A 58 34.28 16.81 -24.62
C ASP A 58 34.13 18.33 -24.41
N ALA A 59 33.88 18.73 -23.16
CA ALA A 59 34.27 20.04 -22.66
C ALA A 59 34.52 19.92 -21.15
N GLN A 60 35.79 19.88 -20.75
CA GLN A 60 36.20 20.02 -19.36
C GLN A 60 35.99 21.48 -18.90
N PRO A 61 35.20 21.77 -17.85
CA PRO A 61 35.33 23.01 -17.12
C PRO A 61 36.40 22.84 -16.02
N ALA A 62 37.54 23.50 -16.22
CA ALA A 62 38.51 23.73 -15.18
C ALA A 62 37.96 24.76 -14.18
N GLY A 63 37.95 24.40 -12.90
CA GLY A 63 38.04 25.35 -11.80
C GLY A 63 36.74 25.99 -11.32
N MET A 64 35.92 25.21 -10.60
CA MET A 64 35.12 25.76 -9.50
C MET A 64 35.59 25.13 -8.20
N ALA A 65 36.04 25.98 -7.27
CA ALA A 65 36.35 25.57 -5.91
C ALA A 65 35.14 24.83 -5.31
N PRO A 66 35.33 23.73 -4.57
CA PRO A 66 34.24 23.14 -3.82
C PRO A 66 33.85 24.15 -2.73
N SER A 67 32.77 24.89 -2.97
CA SER A 67 32.00 25.45 -1.87
C SER A 67 31.60 24.28 -1.00
N SER A 68 32.28 24.12 0.12
CA SER A 68 31.87 23.28 1.22
C SER A 68 30.55 23.82 1.74
N SER A 69 29.47 23.54 1.02
CA SER A 69 28.13 23.53 1.59
C SER A 69 28.16 22.40 2.60
N GLU A 70 28.48 22.74 3.85
CA GLU A 70 28.26 21.84 4.97
C GLU A 70 26.85 21.29 4.81
N PRO A 71 26.67 19.97 4.65
CA PRO A 71 25.35 19.40 4.52
C PRO A 71 24.64 19.71 5.83
N SER A 72 23.72 20.68 5.81
CA SER A 72 22.75 20.85 6.87
C SER A 72 22.19 19.47 7.15
N PRO A 73 22.25 18.95 8.39
CA PRO A 73 21.68 17.66 8.72
C PRO A 73 20.19 17.78 8.37
N MET A 74 19.81 17.22 7.22
CA MET A 74 18.44 17.14 6.76
C MET A 74 17.74 16.36 7.87
N ILE A 75 17.01 17.08 8.71
CA ILE A 75 16.37 16.54 9.90
C ILE A 75 15.55 15.33 9.45
N SER A 76 15.82 14.21 10.10
CA SER A 76 15.24 12.87 9.92
C SER A 76 13.72 12.84 10.11
N GLY A 77 12.99 13.58 9.27
CA GLY A 77 11.53 13.63 9.22
C GLY A 77 10.92 12.77 8.12
N SER A 78 11.72 11.95 7.43
CA SER A 78 11.29 11.23 6.22
C SER A 78 10.72 9.84 6.47
N GLY A 79 10.74 9.31 7.70
CA GLY A 79 10.38 7.91 7.95
C GLY A 79 8.97 7.57 7.46
N ALA A 80 7.95 8.33 7.87
CA ALA A 80 6.57 8.03 7.48
C ALA A 80 6.27 8.27 5.99
N GLY A 81 7.09 9.04 5.28
CA GLY A 81 6.94 9.22 3.83
C GLY A 81 7.50 8.02 3.06
N GLU A 82 8.72 7.62 3.39
CA GLU A 82 9.42 6.50 2.76
C GLU A 82 8.69 5.17 3.01
N GLU A 83 8.21 4.93 4.24
CA GLU A 83 7.42 3.74 4.55
C GLU A 83 6.07 3.74 3.81
N TRP A 84 5.49 4.92 3.57
CA TRP A 84 4.23 5.05 2.85
C TRP A 84 4.38 4.73 1.36
N ASP A 85 5.43 5.24 0.73
CA ASP A 85 5.73 4.95 -0.67
C ASP A 85 6.05 3.46 -0.86
N ALA A 86 6.78 2.86 0.08
CA ALA A 86 7.03 1.41 0.09
C ALA A 86 5.74 0.59 0.22
N LEU A 87 4.79 1.04 1.06
CA LEU A 87 3.50 0.37 1.23
C LEU A 87 2.68 0.40 -0.07
N LEU A 88 2.66 1.55 -0.75
CA LEU A 88 1.97 1.70 -2.04
C LEU A 88 2.61 0.82 -3.13
N ALA A 89 3.94 0.72 -3.15
CA ALA A 89 4.64 -0.17 -4.07
C ALA A 89 4.28 -1.65 -3.82
N ALA A 90 4.30 -2.09 -2.57
CA ALA A 90 3.93 -3.47 -2.22
C ALA A 90 2.45 -3.78 -2.54
N GLU A 91 1.54 -2.81 -2.39
CA GLU A 91 0.14 -2.97 -2.81
C GLU A 91 0.02 -3.14 -4.33
N ALA A 92 0.77 -2.36 -5.11
CA ALA A 92 0.80 -2.49 -6.56
C ALA A 92 1.34 -3.87 -6.99
N ASP A 93 2.45 -4.30 -6.40
CA ASP A 93 3.05 -5.62 -6.66
C ASP A 93 2.08 -6.76 -6.33
N LEU A 94 1.31 -6.64 -5.24
CA LEU A 94 0.27 -7.62 -4.89
C LEU A 94 -0.85 -7.65 -5.92
N GLY A 95 -1.25 -6.48 -6.43
CA GLY A 95 -2.21 -6.37 -7.53
C GLY A 95 -1.71 -7.10 -8.78
N GLU A 96 -0.48 -6.82 -9.20
CA GLU A 96 0.15 -7.46 -10.36
C GLU A 96 0.26 -8.99 -10.20
N ALA A 97 0.59 -9.47 -8.99
CA ALA A 97 0.66 -10.90 -8.70
C ALA A 97 -0.69 -11.61 -8.95
N PHE A 98 -1.82 -10.95 -8.68
CA PHE A 98 -3.16 -11.49 -8.93
C PHE A 98 -3.65 -11.37 -10.38
N GLU A 99 -3.03 -10.53 -11.21
CA GLU A 99 -3.36 -10.40 -12.64
C GLU A 99 -2.76 -11.54 -13.48
N THR A 100 -1.85 -12.31 -12.90
CA THR A 100 -1.24 -13.47 -13.56
C THR A 100 -2.25 -14.60 -13.82
N ALA A 101 -2.03 -15.38 -14.90
CA ALA A 101 -2.91 -16.50 -15.26
C ALA A 101 -2.93 -17.63 -14.21
N THR A 102 -1.90 -17.72 -13.37
CA THR A 102 -1.81 -18.65 -12.26
C THR A 102 -1.19 -17.90 -11.09
N VAL A 103 -2.00 -17.66 -10.06
CA VAL A 103 -1.60 -16.93 -8.87
C VAL A 103 -0.50 -17.71 -8.14
N ASP A 104 0.64 -17.07 -7.91
CA ASP A 104 1.67 -17.57 -7.01
C ASP A 104 1.32 -17.17 -5.57
N CYS A 105 0.76 -18.13 -4.84
CA CYS A 105 0.24 -17.90 -3.50
C CYS A 105 1.32 -17.71 -2.43
N ASP A 106 2.55 -18.14 -2.67
CA ASP A 106 3.63 -17.88 -1.72
C ASP A 106 4.08 -16.42 -1.86
N VAL A 107 4.25 -15.93 -3.09
CA VAL A 107 4.55 -14.51 -3.37
C VAL A 107 3.44 -13.60 -2.85
N ALA A 108 2.16 -13.94 -3.08
CA ALA A 108 1.05 -13.12 -2.62
C ALA A 108 0.98 -13.02 -1.08
N ARG A 109 1.28 -14.11 -0.36
CA ARG A 109 1.34 -14.12 1.11
C ARG A 109 2.52 -13.28 1.63
N ASP A 110 3.68 -13.37 1.00
CA ASP A 110 4.85 -12.55 1.35
C ASP A 110 4.57 -11.05 1.17
N LEU A 111 3.93 -10.67 0.06
CA LEU A 111 3.53 -9.27 -0.21
C LEU A 111 2.48 -8.77 0.79
N ARG A 112 1.48 -9.59 1.14
CA ARG A 112 0.50 -9.26 2.20
C ARG A 112 1.22 -8.99 3.53
N ASP A 113 2.14 -9.86 3.93
CA ASP A 113 2.87 -9.71 5.19
C ASP A 113 3.73 -8.45 5.17
N GLN A 114 4.35 -8.12 4.03
CA GLN A 114 5.10 -6.88 3.83
C GLN A 114 4.20 -5.63 3.97
N ILE A 115 3.03 -5.60 3.33
CA ILE A 115 2.07 -4.49 3.46
C ILE A 115 1.69 -4.26 4.92
N CYS A 116 1.42 -5.35 5.65
CA CYS A 116 1.05 -5.28 7.06
C CYS A 116 2.20 -4.83 7.97
N ASP A 117 3.44 -5.27 7.70
CA ASP A 117 4.61 -4.79 8.44
C ASP A 117 4.83 -3.28 8.23
N LEU A 118 4.79 -2.83 6.97
CA LEU A 118 4.92 -1.41 6.63
C LEU A 118 3.83 -0.56 7.27
N SER A 119 2.57 -1.01 7.24
CA SER A 119 1.47 -0.37 7.96
C SER A 119 1.76 -0.24 9.45
N GLY A 120 2.24 -1.31 10.10
CA GLY A 120 2.62 -1.28 11.51
C GLY A 120 3.73 -0.28 11.83
N ARG A 121 4.73 -0.17 10.95
CA ARG A 121 5.83 0.81 11.09
C ARG A 121 5.34 2.25 10.96
N ILE A 122 4.44 2.53 10.02
CA ILE A 122 3.83 3.86 9.87
C ILE A 122 3.03 4.25 11.10
N CYS A 123 2.26 3.32 11.68
CA CYS A 123 1.53 3.54 12.91
C CYS A 123 2.45 3.79 14.11
N ALA A 124 3.56 3.05 14.22
CA ALA A 124 4.56 3.32 15.25
C ALA A 124 5.12 4.76 15.13
N ILE A 125 5.41 5.23 13.91
CA ILE A 125 5.87 6.61 13.68
C ILE A 125 4.76 7.63 14.04
N ALA A 126 3.49 7.32 13.75
CA ALA A 126 2.35 8.15 14.11
C ALA A 126 2.19 8.30 15.64
N ASP A 127 2.44 7.23 16.38
CA ASP A 127 2.40 7.24 17.85
C ASP A 127 3.56 8.05 18.45
N GLU A 128 4.75 7.97 17.84
CA GLU A 128 5.94 8.73 18.28
C GLU A 128 5.84 10.21 17.94
N THR A 129 5.24 10.54 16.79
CA THR A 129 5.10 11.91 16.28
C THR A 129 3.63 12.19 15.99
N PRO A 130 2.93 12.93 16.88
CA PRO A 130 1.50 13.23 16.73
C PRO A 130 1.26 14.30 15.65
N ASP A 131 1.51 13.91 14.41
CA ASP A 131 1.26 14.66 13.19
C ASP A 131 -0.02 14.09 12.52
N PRO A 132 -1.00 14.94 12.17
CA PRO A 132 -2.28 14.47 11.62
C PRO A 132 -2.12 13.73 10.29
N SER A 133 -1.14 14.09 9.46
CA SER A 133 -0.92 13.41 8.17
C SER A 133 -0.38 12.00 8.37
N THR A 134 0.49 11.81 9.36
CA THR A 134 1.03 10.50 9.73
C THR A 134 -0.04 9.61 10.37
N ALA A 135 -0.90 10.19 11.22
CA ALA A 135 -2.05 9.48 11.79
C ALA A 135 -3.09 9.06 10.72
N GLU A 136 -3.28 9.86 9.67
CA GLU A 136 -4.12 9.49 8.53
C GLU A 136 -3.50 8.34 7.72
N ARG A 137 -2.19 8.40 7.45
CA ARG A 137 -1.47 7.30 6.78
C ARG A 137 -1.50 6.00 7.58
N CYS A 138 -1.40 6.06 8.91
CA CYS A 138 -1.56 4.88 9.76
C CYS A 138 -2.92 4.21 9.52
N ARG A 139 -4.02 4.97 9.63
CA ARG A 139 -5.38 4.43 9.39
C ARG A 139 -5.57 3.86 7.99
N ASP A 140 -5.06 4.53 6.97
CA ASP A 140 -5.15 4.04 5.58
C ASP A 140 -4.25 2.80 5.36
N GLY A 141 -3.07 2.77 5.99
CA GLY A 141 -2.20 1.60 6.00
C GLY A 141 -2.86 0.36 6.65
N GLU A 142 -3.53 0.54 7.79
CA GLU A 142 -4.28 -0.54 8.46
C GLU A 142 -5.37 -1.11 7.55
N ALA A 143 -6.17 -0.23 6.93
CA ALA A 143 -7.21 -0.62 6.00
C ALA A 143 -6.67 -1.40 4.79
N ARG A 144 -5.49 -1.00 4.27
CA ARG A 144 -4.82 -1.73 3.17
C ARG A 144 -4.29 -3.08 3.61
N CYS A 145 -3.71 -3.20 4.80
CA CYS A 145 -3.27 -4.48 5.35
C CYS A 145 -4.45 -5.46 5.49
N ASP A 146 -5.59 -5.00 6.01
CA ASP A 146 -6.79 -5.82 6.11
C ASP A 146 -7.33 -6.21 4.72
N SER A 147 -7.38 -5.26 3.78
CA SER A 147 -7.76 -5.56 2.38
C SER A 147 -6.83 -6.59 1.73
N ALA A 148 -5.52 -6.49 1.96
CA ALA A 148 -4.54 -7.44 1.44
C ALA A 148 -4.72 -8.84 2.03
N ARG A 149 -5.04 -8.94 3.33
CA ARG A 149 -5.36 -10.22 3.98
C ARG A 149 -6.58 -10.88 3.35
N ASP A 150 -7.68 -10.13 3.23
CA ASP A 150 -8.92 -10.64 2.64
C ASP A 150 -8.68 -11.14 1.20
N ARG A 151 -7.97 -10.36 0.37
CA ARG A 151 -7.67 -10.75 -1.03
C ARG A 151 -6.84 -12.03 -1.12
N VAL A 152 -5.84 -12.19 -0.26
CA VAL A 152 -4.99 -13.40 -0.26
C VAL A 152 -5.77 -14.60 0.26
N ASP A 153 -6.52 -14.46 1.34
CA ASP A 153 -7.31 -15.54 1.93
C ASP A 153 -8.40 -16.04 0.97
N ASP A 154 -9.01 -15.15 0.18
CA ASP A 154 -10.00 -15.50 -0.84
C ASP A 154 -9.42 -16.30 -2.01
N ARG A 155 -8.12 -16.20 -2.27
CA ARG A 155 -7.48 -16.72 -3.50
C ARG A 155 -6.56 -17.93 -3.31
N CYS A 156 -6.05 -18.22 -2.10
CA CYS A 156 -4.84 -19.06 -1.94
C CYS A 156 -4.85 -20.31 -1.01
#